data_AF-A0A2W4KSN8-F1
#
_entry.id   AF-A0A2W4KSN8-F1
#
_cell.length_a   1.000
_cell.length_b   1.000
_cell.length_c   1.000
_cell.angle_alpha   90.00
_cell.angle_beta   90.00
_cell.angle_gamma   90.00
#
_symmetry.space_group_name_H-M   'P 1'
#
loop_
_entity.id
_entity.type
_entity.pdbx_description
1 polymer ?
#
loop_
_entity_poly.entity_id
_entity_poly.type
_entity_poly.pdbx_seq_one_letter_code
_entity_poly.pdbx_strand_id
1 'polypeptide(L)'
;MRNDTVIVGIGASAGGLRALEAFFLHMPADSGCCFVVVRHPSGESERSIEEALSRRTPLPIRTVEDGMSVEENAVFVIPPPSSVTLHKGALRLRHRDATPELPIDALFDSLAREAGSTAVGVVLSGDGSDGSIGARAIRDAGSLVLVQRPDTAEVDVFPRSVLPP
;
A
#
# COMPACT_ATOMS: atom_id res chain seq x y z
N MET A 1 9.27 -8.64 21.88
CA MET A 1 9.97 -9.07 20.64
C MET A 1 10.03 -7.86 19.74
N ARG A 2 11.23 -7.50 19.22
CA ARG A 2 11.29 -6.57 18.08
C ARG A 2 10.72 -7.35 16.89
N ASN A 3 9.72 -6.79 16.24
CA ASN A 3 9.22 -7.36 15.00
C ASN A 3 10.07 -6.75 13.90
N ASP A 4 11.07 -7.49 13.43
CA ASP A 4 12.00 -7.03 12.38
C ASP A 4 11.37 -7.12 10.98
N THR A 5 10.10 -7.53 10.90
CA THR A 5 9.31 -7.58 9.67
C THR A 5 9.28 -6.23 8.96
N VAL A 6 9.64 -6.25 7.68
CA VAL A 6 9.46 -5.10 6.79
C VAL A 6 8.00 -4.96 6.42
N ILE A 7 7.41 -3.80 6.70
CA ILE A 7 6.01 -3.51 6.39
C ILE A 7 5.96 -2.57 5.19
N VAL A 8 5.45 -3.10 4.09
CA VAL A 8 5.37 -2.44 2.79
C VAL A 8 3.96 -1.91 2.59
N GLY A 9 3.76 -0.61 2.74
CA GLY A 9 2.54 0.07 2.33
C GLY A 9 2.56 0.31 0.81
N ILE A 10 1.53 -0.13 0.09
CA ILE A 10 1.41 0.06 -1.36
C ILE A 10 0.19 0.95 -1.66
N GLY A 11 0.41 2.06 -2.36
CA GLY A 11 -0.63 2.95 -2.86
C GLY A 11 -0.79 2.83 -4.38
N ALA A 12 -2.03 2.74 -4.87
CA ALA A 12 -2.35 2.74 -6.29
C ALA A 12 -3.74 3.34 -6.58
N SER A 13 -4.00 3.76 -7.82
CA SER A 13 -5.32 4.25 -8.25
C SER A 13 -5.61 3.77 -9.69
N ALA A 14 -5.92 4.68 -10.62
CA ALA A 14 -6.09 4.41 -12.04
C ALA A 14 -4.89 3.65 -12.65
N GLY A 15 -5.18 2.52 -13.31
CA GLY A 15 -4.15 1.59 -13.82
C GLY A 15 -3.42 0.77 -12.74
N GLY A 16 -3.73 1.00 -11.47
CA GLY A 16 -3.07 0.40 -10.32
C GLY A 16 -3.17 -1.12 -10.24
N LEU A 17 -4.26 -1.72 -10.72
CA LEU A 17 -4.43 -3.17 -10.69
C LEU A 17 -3.38 -3.91 -11.52
N ARG A 18 -3.10 -3.43 -12.75
CA ARG A 18 -2.06 -4.02 -13.61
C ARG A 18 -0.68 -3.86 -13.00
N ALA A 19 -0.41 -2.72 -12.37
CA ALA A 19 0.85 -2.49 -11.66
C ALA A 19 1.01 -3.44 -10.46
N LEU A 20 -0.05 -3.65 -9.67
CA LEU A 20 -0.07 -4.60 -8.56
C LEU A 20 0.13 -6.04 -9.05
N GLU A 21 -0.57 -6.46 -10.11
CA GLU A 21 -0.39 -7.80 -10.70
C GLU A 21 1.07 -8.01 -11.16
N ALA A 22 1.67 -7.03 -11.83
CA ALA A 22 3.05 -7.12 -12.30
C ALA A 22 4.06 -7.15 -11.14
N PHE A 23 3.80 -6.39 -10.07
CA PHE A 23 4.61 -6.37 -8.86
C PHE A 23 4.58 -7.74 -8.16
N PHE A 24 3.38 -8.26 -7.87
CA PHE A 24 3.22 -9.50 -7.12
C PHE A 24 3.54 -10.77 -7.93
N LEU A 25 3.48 -10.70 -9.27
CA LEU A 25 3.92 -11.79 -10.15
C LEU A 25 5.40 -12.16 -9.94
N HIS A 26 6.23 -11.20 -9.55
CA HIS A 26 7.66 -11.39 -9.35
C HIS A 26 8.07 -11.42 -7.87
N MET A 27 7.09 -11.41 -6.95
CA MET A 27 7.36 -11.40 -5.51
C MET A 27 7.50 -12.84 -4.98
N PRO A 28 8.64 -13.19 -4.33
CA PRO A 28 8.79 -14.49 -3.67
C PRO A 28 7.76 -14.71 -2.56
N ALA A 29 7.36 -15.97 -2.37
CA ALA A 29 6.44 -16.35 -1.30
C ALA A 29 7.04 -16.19 0.11
N ASP A 30 8.38 -16.18 0.21
CA ASP A 30 9.19 -16.12 1.42
C ASP A 30 9.97 -14.80 1.53
N SER A 31 9.42 -13.72 0.96
CA SER A 31 10.02 -12.36 0.95
C SER A 31 10.37 -11.80 2.34
N GLY A 32 9.81 -12.33 3.42
CA GLY A 32 9.91 -11.78 4.78
C GLY A 32 9.16 -10.46 4.99
N CYS A 33 8.41 -10.02 3.98
CA CYS A 33 7.69 -8.74 3.99
C CYS A 33 6.20 -8.94 4.28
N CYS A 34 5.61 -7.98 4.99
CA CYS A 34 4.16 -7.81 5.09
C CYS A 34 3.74 -6.71 4.12
N PHE A 35 2.78 -6.99 3.23
CA PHE A 35 2.28 -6.01 2.27
C PHE A 35 0.90 -5.50 2.68
N VAL A 36 0.70 -4.19 2.73
CA VAL A 36 -0.60 -3.55 3.01
C VAL A 36 -0.98 -2.69 1.81
N VAL A 37 -2.04 -3.06 1.10
CA VAL A 37 -2.43 -2.47 -0.19
C VAL A 37 -3.64 -1.56 -0.03
N VAL A 38 -3.44 -0.28 -0.34
CA VAL A 38 -4.50 0.73 -0.50
C VAL A 38 -4.65 1.03 -1.99
N ARG A 39 -5.87 0.86 -2.51
CA ARG A 39 -6.21 1.23 -3.88
C ARG A 39 -7.43 2.14 -3.90
N HIS A 40 -7.34 3.26 -4.61
CA HIS A 40 -8.52 4.06 -4.93
C HIS A 40 -9.34 3.43 -6.07
N PRO A 41 -10.68 3.37 -5.97
CA PRO A 41 -11.52 2.87 -7.06
C PRO A 41 -11.52 3.84 -8.25
N SER A 42 -11.27 3.36 -9.47
CA SER A 42 -11.22 4.19 -10.70
C SER A 42 -12.49 4.12 -11.57
N GLY A 43 -13.64 3.76 -11.00
CA GLY A 43 -14.95 3.95 -11.66
C GLY A 43 -15.35 2.90 -12.71
N GLU A 44 -14.64 1.79 -12.82
CA GLU A 44 -15.10 0.63 -13.62
C GLU A 44 -15.46 -0.56 -12.72
N SER A 45 -16.15 -1.56 -13.27
CA SER A 45 -16.37 -2.88 -12.66
C SER A 45 -15.02 -3.60 -12.49
N GLU A 46 -14.21 -3.08 -11.60
CA GLU A 46 -12.86 -3.57 -11.35
C GLU A 46 -12.98 -4.86 -10.55
N ARG A 47 -12.36 -5.92 -11.09
CA ARG A 47 -12.18 -7.18 -10.37
C ARG A 47 -11.62 -6.88 -8.99
N SER A 48 -12.10 -7.61 -7.99
CA SER A 48 -11.54 -7.52 -6.64
C SER A 48 -10.02 -7.68 -6.70
N ILE A 49 -9.29 -6.86 -5.94
CA ILE A 49 -7.83 -6.98 -5.80
C ILE A 49 -7.49 -8.40 -5.36
N GLU A 50 -8.30 -8.98 -4.47
CA GLU A 50 -8.13 -10.35 -3.99
C GLU A 50 -8.15 -11.35 -5.14
N GLU A 51 -9.17 -11.28 -5.99
CA GLU A 51 -9.30 -12.19 -7.14
C GLU A 51 -8.17 -11.98 -8.16
N ALA A 52 -7.79 -10.73 -8.41
CA ALA A 52 -6.72 -10.41 -9.35
C ALA A 52 -5.38 -10.97 -8.86
N LEU A 53 -5.01 -10.69 -7.61
CA LEU A 53 -3.73 -11.08 -7.05
C LEU A 53 -3.65 -12.58 -6.75
N SER A 54 -4.75 -13.23 -6.36
CA SER A 54 -4.76 -14.67 -6.04
C SER A 54 -4.33 -15.56 -7.22
N ARG A 55 -4.42 -15.04 -8.45
CA ARG A 55 -3.98 -15.73 -9.67
C ARG A 55 -2.53 -15.41 -10.06
N ARG A 56 -1.87 -14.48 -9.38
CA ARG A 56 -0.57 -13.92 -9.75
C ARG A 56 0.51 -14.14 -8.70
N THR A 57 0.16 -14.40 -7.45
CA THR A 57 1.13 -14.65 -6.39
C THR A 57 0.73 -15.86 -5.54
N PRO A 58 1.71 -16.62 -5.03
CA PRO A 58 1.48 -17.64 -4.01
C PRO A 58 1.28 -17.05 -2.60
N LEU A 59 1.52 -15.74 -2.40
CA LEU A 59 1.33 -15.10 -1.11
C LEU A 59 -0.16 -15.15 -0.70
N PRO A 60 -0.49 -15.52 0.55
CA PRO A 60 -1.85 -15.42 1.07
C PRO A 60 -2.34 -13.98 1.03
N ILE A 61 -3.52 -13.78 0.44
CA ILE A 61 -4.20 -12.49 0.43
C ILE A 61 -5.28 -12.50 1.48
N ARG A 62 -5.32 -11.46 2.32
CA ARG A 62 -6.24 -11.32 3.44
C ARG A 62 -6.93 -9.97 3.39
N THR A 63 -8.24 -9.98 3.51
CA THR A 63 -9.01 -8.76 3.78
C THR A 63 -8.69 -8.29 5.20
N VAL A 64 -8.38 -7.01 5.37
CA VAL A 64 -8.11 -6.43 6.69
C VAL A 64 -9.37 -6.40 7.54
N GLU A 65 -9.25 -6.88 8.78
CA GLU A 65 -10.19 -6.65 9.88
C GLU A 65 -9.53 -5.79 10.96
N ASP A 66 -10.33 -5.02 11.72
CA ASP A 66 -9.77 -4.16 12.78
C ASP A 66 -9.06 -4.99 13.86
N GLY A 67 -7.82 -4.58 14.18
CA GLY A 67 -7.01 -5.22 15.20
C GLY A 67 -6.19 -6.42 14.71
N MET A 68 -6.25 -6.76 13.42
CA MET A 68 -5.38 -7.81 12.85
C MET A 68 -3.91 -7.47 13.06
N SER A 69 -3.13 -8.44 13.54
CA SER A 69 -1.67 -8.29 13.59
C SER A 69 -1.08 -8.41 12.20
N VAL A 70 0.00 -7.69 11.94
CA VAL A 70 0.78 -7.87 10.71
C VAL A 70 1.50 -9.22 10.72
N GLU A 71 1.53 -9.87 9.57
CA GLU A 71 2.20 -11.16 9.38
C GLU A 71 3.15 -11.06 8.18
N GLU A 72 4.33 -11.65 8.31
CA GLU A 72 5.26 -11.82 7.19
C GLU A 72 4.65 -12.70 6.10
N ASN A 73 5.11 -12.49 4.86
CA ASN A 73 4.73 -13.30 3.71
C ASN A 73 3.22 -13.28 3.45
N ALA A 74 2.58 -12.13 3.62
CA ALA A 74 1.14 -11.96 3.38
C ALA A 74 0.82 -10.61 2.73
N VAL A 75 -0.27 -10.59 1.97
CA VAL A 75 -0.83 -9.38 1.35
C VAL A 75 -2.15 -9.05 2.02
N PHE A 76 -2.19 -7.90 2.69
CA PHE A 76 -3.38 -7.35 3.31
C PHE A 76 -4.04 -6.34 2.36
N VAL A 77 -5.31 -6.57 2.03
CA VAL A 77 -6.11 -5.68 1.19
C VAL A 77 -7.24 -5.06 2.00
N ILE A 78 -7.56 -3.81 1.69
CA ILE A 78 -8.50 -3.03 2.49
C ILE A 78 -9.90 -3.13 1.87
N PRO A 79 -10.93 -3.49 2.65
CA PRO A 79 -12.31 -3.50 2.15
C PRO A 79 -12.81 -2.06 1.92
N PRO A 80 -13.36 -1.72 0.75
CA PRO A 80 -13.95 -0.40 0.54
C PRO A 80 -15.34 -0.28 1.20
N PRO A 81 -15.77 0.92 1.66
CA PRO A 81 -14.98 2.14 1.81
C PRO A 81 -14.32 2.21 3.20
N SER A 82 -13.04 1.83 3.28
CA SER A 82 -12.27 1.90 4.53
C SER A 82 -10.88 2.52 4.33
N SER A 83 -10.32 3.05 5.41
CA SER A 83 -8.90 3.40 5.54
C SER A 83 -8.25 2.48 6.56
N VAL A 84 -6.93 2.28 6.45
CA VAL A 84 -6.16 1.46 7.39
C VAL A 84 -4.94 2.25 7.88
N THR A 85 -4.59 2.06 9.13
CA THR A 85 -3.35 2.57 9.74
C THR A 85 -2.69 1.47 10.55
N LEU A 86 -1.39 1.59 10.80
CA LEU A 86 -0.68 0.75 11.75
C LEU A 86 -0.72 1.41 13.14
N HIS A 87 -0.97 0.65 14.18
CA HIS A 87 -0.81 1.10 15.56
C HIS A 87 -0.39 -0.05 16.46
N LYS A 88 0.75 0.07 17.15
CA LYS A 88 1.27 -0.96 18.07
C LYS A 88 1.33 -2.36 17.44
N GLY A 89 1.71 -2.43 16.16
CA GLY A 89 1.83 -3.70 15.42
C GLY A 89 0.51 -4.29 14.90
N ALA A 90 -0.62 -3.60 15.08
CA ALA A 90 -1.91 -4.02 14.57
C ALA A 90 -2.45 -3.07 13.50
N LEU A 91 -3.11 -3.62 12.48
CA LEU A 91 -3.85 -2.88 11.48
C LEU A 91 -5.15 -2.36 12.10
N ARG A 92 -5.37 -1.05 12.03
CA ARG A 92 -6.56 -0.37 12.52
C ARG A 92 -7.41 0.04 11.34
N LEU A 93 -8.57 -0.61 11.22
CA LEU A 93 -9.50 -0.37 10.12
C LEU A 93 -10.51 0.69 10.55
N ARG A 94 -10.76 1.67 9.69
CA ARG A 94 -11.79 2.68 9.91
C ARG A 94 -12.68 2.79 8.68
N HIS A 95 -13.98 2.84 8.91
CA HIS A 95 -14.93 3.18 7.87
C HIS A 95 -14.71 4.65 7.45
N ARG A 96 -14.81 4.93 6.15
CA ARG A 96 -14.64 6.29 5.63
C ARG A 96 -15.99 6.98 5.50
N ASP A 97 -16.24 7.94 6.38
CA ASP A 97 -17.51 8.68 6.44
C ASP A 97 -17.44 10.07 5.77
N ALA A 98 -16.25 10.59 5.47
CA ALA A 98 -16.05 11.94 4.94
C ALA A 98 -15.04 12.02 3.78
N THR A 99 -15.14 13.09 2.98
CA THR A 99 -14.24 13.40 1.86
C THR A 99 -13.63 14.80 2.02
N PRO A 100 -12.36 15.01 1.62
CA PRO A 100 -11.41 13.99 1.16
C PRO A 100 -10.71 13.30 2.34
N GLU A 101 -10.77 11.96 2.38
CA GLU A 101 -9.82 11.16 3.15
C GLU A 101 -8.67 10.75 2.23
N LEU A 102 -7.44 10.91 2.72
CA LEU A 102 -6.18 10.54 2.07
C LEU A 102 -5.65 9.23 2.69
N PRO A 103 -6.27 8.06 2.38
CA PRO A 103 -5.94 6.79 3.03
C PRO A 103 -4.52 6.30 2.75
N ILE A 104 -3.92 6.63 1.60
CA ILE A 104 -2.54 6.24 1.31
C ILE A 104 -1.59 7.07 2.18
N ASP A 105 -1.81 8.38 2.29
CA ASP A 105 -1.06 9.25 3.21
C ASP A 105 -1.23 8.78 4.66
N ALA A 106 -2.45 8.44 5.09
CA ALA A 106 -2.71 7.96 6.44
C ALA A 106 -1.98 6.65 6.75
N LEU A 107 -1.99 5.68 5.82
CA LEU A 107 -1.22 4.45 5.95
C LEU A 107 0.26 4.77 6.07
N PHE A 108 0.82 5.51 5.11
CA PHE A 108 2.26 5.79 5.05
C PHE A 108 2.75 6.58 6.27
N ASP A 109 2.00 7.58 6.76
CA ASP A 109 2.32 8.29 8.00
C ASP A 109 2.38 7.34 9.20
N SER A 110 1.38 6.46 9.34
CA SER A 110 1.35 5.49 10.43
C SER A 110 2.50 4.48 10.35
N LEU A 111 2.88 4.03 9.15
CA LEU A 111 4.05 3.16 8.96
C LEU A 111 5.35 3.88 9.35
N ALA A 112 5.54 5.12 8.91
CA ALA A 112 6.71 5.91 9.26
C ALA A 112 6.87 6.06 10.79
N ARG A 113 5.75 6.25 11.50
CA ARG A 113 5.73 6.44 12.96
C ARG A 113 5.90 5.16 13.76
N GLU A 114 5.30 4.06 13.31
CA GLU A 114 5.21 2.82 14.10
C GLU A 114 6.22 1.75 13.69
N ALA A 115 6.56 1.66 12.39
CA ALA A 115 7.55 0.71 11.87
C ALA A 115 8.94 1.32 11.73
N GLY A 116 9.06 2.66 11.70
CA GLY A 116 10.36 3.34 11.63
C GLY A 116 11.19 2.82 10.46
N SER A 117 12.40 2.33 10.75
CA SER A 117 13.37 1.82 9.75
C SER A 117 12.91 0.59 8.97
N THR A 118 11.86 -0.11 9.39
CA THR A 118 11.29 -1.25 8.66
C THR A 118 10.08 -0.88 7.80
N ALA A 119 9.71 0.40 7.75
CA ALA A 119 8.68 0.90 6.85
C ALA A 119 9.19 0.96 5.40
N VAL A 120 8.32 0.59 4.44
CA VAL A 120 8.55 0.84 3.02
C VAL A 120 7.28 1.39 2.40
N GLY A 121 7.38 2.47 1.64
CA GLY A 121 6.30 3.00 0.82
C GLY A 121 6.49 2.62 -0.64
N VAL A 122 5.48 2.04 -1.28
CA VAL A 122 5.48 1.75 -2.72
C VAL A 122 4.35 2.54 -3.39
N VAL A 123 4.71 3.34 -4.38
CA VAL A 123 3.77 4.18 -5.15
C VAL A 123 3.68 3.64 -6.56
N LEU A 124 2.49 3.20 -6.96
CA LEU A 124 2.20 2.64 -8.28
C LEU A 124 1.32 3.59 -9.10
N SER A 125 1.02 3.18 -10.33
CA SER A 125 0.12 3.87 -11.27
C SER A 125 -1.14 4.37 -10.58
N GLY A 126 -1.48 5.62 -10.88
CA GLY A 126 -2.65 6.28 -10.31
C GLY A 126 -2.78 7.73 -10.73
N ASP A 127 -3.99 8.25 -10.57
CA ASP A 127 -4.28 9.67 -10.59
C ASP A 127 -4.22 10.26 -9.15
N GLY A 128 -3.96 11.57 -9.07
CA GLY A 128 -3.94 12.28 -7.79
C GLY A 128 -2.60 12.25 -7.07
N SER A 129 -2.63 12.62 -5.79
CA SER A 129 -1.44 12.84 -4.95
C SER A 129 -1.54 12.25 -3.55
N ASP A 130 -2.60 11.48 -3.25
CA ASP A 130 -2.76 10.78 -1.97
C ASP A 130 -1.65 9.75 -1.81
N GLY A 131 -0.75 10.01 -0.86
CA GLY A 131 0.47 9.23 -0.64
C GLY A 131 1.74 10.08 -0.75
N SER A 132 1.66 11.30 -1.28
CA SER A 132 2.83 12.19 -1.41
C SER A 132 3.35 12.69 -0.07
N ILE A 133 2.44 13.03 0.86
CA ILE A 133 2.78 13.53 2.19
C ILE A 133 3.31 12.38 3.03
N GLY A 134 2.64 11.24 3.01
CA GLY A 134 3.05 10.04 3.72
C GLY A 134 4.34 9.43 3.17
N ALA A 135 4.57 9.45 1.87
CA ALA A 135 5.85 9.01 1.29
C ALA A 135 7.00 9.92 1.75
N ARG A 136 6.75 11.22 1.86
CA ARG A 136 7.71 12.12 2.51
C ARG A 136 7.93 11.73 3.97
N ALA A 137 6.90 11.42 4.74
CA ALA A 137 7.03 10.98 6.12
C ALA A 137 7.90 9.70 6.25
N ILE A 138 7.73 8.72 5.35
CA ILE A 138 8.57 7.52 5.30
C ILE A 138 10.05 7.90 5.05
N ARG A 139 10.32 8.79 4.08
CA ARG A 139 11.70 9.26 3.84
C ARG A 139 12.29 10.02 5.02
N ASP A 140 11.51 10.91 5.62
CA ASP A 140 11.91 11.72 6.77
C ASP A 140 12.19 10.83 8.01
N ALA A 141 11.56 9.65 8.08
CA ALA A 141 11.86 8.60 9.06
C ALA A 141 13.12 7.77 8.76
N GLY A 142 13.82 8.05 7.66
CA GLY A 142 15.04 7.33 7.23
C GLY A 142 14.75 6.02 6.48
N SER A 143 13.53 5.85 5.99
CA SER A 143 13.04 4.61 5.38
C SER A 143 12.88 4.71 3.86
N LEU A 144 12.60 3.56 3.23
CA LEU A 144 12.63 3.44 1.77
C LEU A 144 11.27 3.79 1.15
N VAL A 145 11.31 4.61 0.09
CA VAL A 145 10.18 4.78 -0.82
C VAL A 145 10.58 4.32 -2.21
N LEU A 146 9.80 3.43 -2.79
CA LEU A 146 9.91 2.96 -4.17
C LEU A 146 8.75 3.55 -4.97
N VAL A 147 9.07 4.10 -6.14
CA VAL A 147 8.08 4.72 -7.02
C VAL A 147 8.14 4.03 -8.37
N GLN A 148 6.99 3.62 -8.89
CA GLN A 148 6.91 3.12 -10.26
C GLN A 148 7.44 4.19 -11.22
N ARG A 149 8.30 3.81 -12.15
CA ARG A 149 8.78 4.77 -13.15
C ARG A 149 7.59 5.34 -13.94
N PRO A 150 7.46 6.68 -14.07
CA PRO A 150 6.32 7.31 -14.74
C PRO A 150 6.05 6.78 -16.15
N ASP A 151 7.10 6.48 -16.92
CA ASP A 151 6.99 5.97 -18.29
C ASP A 151 6.49 4.51 -18.41
N THR A 152 6.40 3.81 -17.27
CA THR A 152 5.83 2.45 -17.20
C THR A 152 4.44 2.42 -16.57
N ALA A 153 3.97 3.56 -16.04
CA ALA A 153 2.66 3.68 -15.43
C ALA A 153 1.59 3.91 -16.51
N GLU A 154 0.41 3.33 -16.32
CA GLU A 154 -0.73 3.61 -17.20
C GLU A 154 -1.27 5.03 -16.95
N VAL A 155 -1.26 5.45 -15.68
CA VAL A 155 -1.50 6.83 -15.24
C VAL A 155 -0.35 7.26 -14.34
N ASP A 156 0.38 8.29 -14.76
CA ASP A 156 1.68 8.65 -14.18
C ASP A 156 1.63 9.84 -13.21
N VAL A 157 0.45 10.44 -13.00
CA VAL A 157 0.24 11.61 -12.12
C VAL A 157 0.65 11.29 -10.69
N PHE A 158 0.20 10.16 -10.14
CA PHE A 158 0.53 9.77 -8.77
C PHE A 158 2.01 9.43 -8.60
N PRO A 159 2.64 8.57 -9.43
CA PRO A 159 4.09 8.40 -9.40
C PRO A 159 4.88 9.72 -9.44
N ARG A 160 4.54 10.64 -10.34
CA ARG A 160 5.21 11.95 -10.44
C ARG A 160 5.07 12.80 -9.20
N SER A 161 3.92 12.74 -8.52
CA SER A 161 3.65 13.56 -7.33
C SER A 161 4.58 13.26 -6.14
N VAL A 162 5.22 12.08 -6.13
CA VAL A 162 6.07 11.61 -5.02
C VAL A 162 7.56 11.79 -5.30
N LEU A 163 7.94 11.95 -6.58
CA LEU A 163 9.33 12.16 -6.98
C LEU A 163 9.84 13.53 -6.48
N PRO A 164 11.13 13.64 -6.11
CA PRO A 164 11.73 14.92 -5.79
C PRO A 164 11.69 15.87 -7.01
N PRO A 165 11.63 17.19 -6.77
CA PRO A 165 11.62 18.21 -7.83
C PRO A 165 12.92 18.23 -8.64
#